data_AF-A0A6J8EB31-F1
#
_entry.id   AF-A0A6J8EB31-F1
#
_cell.length_a   1.000
_cell.length_b   1.000
_cell.length_c   1.000
_cell.angle_alpha   90.00
_cell.angle_beta   90.00
_cell.angle_gamma   90.00
#
_symmetry.space_group_name_H-M   'P 1'
#
loop_
_entity.id
_entity.type
_entity.pdbx_description
1 polymer ?
#
loop_
_entity_poly.entity_id
_entity_poly.type
_entity_poly.pdbx_seq_one_letter_code
_entity_poly.pdbx_strand_id
1 'polypeptide(L)'
;METIIARLEEGAINNEILDTYQLKSLDGFLEYGNLEDYMIVRKKDGLYLTDADEEAAKIWGQFENDPLQKPYDQIIRCLGFRFDTSIFSNQLSGGYKGKYPLITPDYQSTEIPGIYIVGTATHSLDHRKSAGGFIHGFRYSARALNKILSWRYHGETWPKQTYSVSNLLPVTVKRINEASGIYQMFGQLVDVILLSSESFEYFEEFPVNLIQEFDKITGESISNKSMIVLGLEYGEDYHGPSEDVFREDRAATEPKYAHLSNFLHPVLYFYHVPPSKS
;
A
#
# COMPACT_ATOMS: atom_id res chain seq x y z
N MET A 1 9.20 11.77 -0.87
CA MET A 1 9.99 11.75 0.35
C MET A 1 10.91 10.55 0.24
N GLU A 2 12.08 10.76 -0.35
CA GLU A 2 13.17 9.79 -0.39
C GLU A 2 14.23 10.34 0.56
N THR A 3 14.66 9.53 1.53
CA THR A 3 15.53 9.97 2.61
C THR A 3 16.95 9.45 2.35
N ILE A 4 17.94 10.33 2.42
CA ILE A 4 19.36 9.96 2.48
C ILE A 4 19.79 10.00 3.95
N ILE A 5 20.48 8.96 4.42
CA ILE A 5 21.05 8.89 5.77
C ILE A 5 22.58 8.78 5.63
N ALA A 6 23.33 9.66 6.29
CA ALA A 6 24.79 9.65 6.28
C ALA A 6 25.36 9.99 7.67
N ARG A 7 26.20 9.10 8.21
CA ARG A 7 26.63 9.08 9.64
C ARG A 7 27.89 9.90 9.91
N LEU A 8 27.86 10.68 10.99
CA LEU A 8 29.01 11.34 11.65
C LEU A 8 29.22 10.71 13.03
N GLU A 9 30.36 10.89 13.70
CA GLU A 9 30.61 10.32 15.05
C GLU A 9 30.99 11.43 16.04
N GLU A 10 30.08 11.85 16.93
CA GLU A 10 30.38 12.48 18.24
C GLU A 10 29.12 12.69 19.11
N GLY A 11 29.03 12.02 20.28
CA GLY A 11 27.80 11.88 21.07
C GLY A 11 27.42 13.04 22.01
N ALA A 12 26.11 13.19 22.28
CA ALA A 12 25.54 14.13 23.25
C ALA A 12 24.60 13.46 24.26
N ILE A 13 24.53 14.02 25.47
CA ILE A 13 23.89 13.48 26.70
C ILE A 13 22.59 14.26 26.99
N ASN A 14 21.47 13.54 27.10
CA ASN A 14 20.10 13.90 27.55
C ASN A 14 19.28 14.94 26.74
N ASN A 15 18.19 14.48 26.10
CA ASN A 15 16.82 15.06 26.14
C ASN A 15 15.81 14.20 25.33
N GLU A 16 14.51 14.40 25.60
CA GLU A 16 13.23 13.75 25.22
C GLU A 16 13.12 12.66 24.11
N ILE A 17 11.98 11.94 24.03
CA ILE A 17 11.75 10.79 23.11
C ILE A 17 11.90 11.17 21.61
N LEU A 18 11.47 12.38 21.24
CA LEU A 18 11.60 12.92 19.88
C LEU A 18 13.04 13.30 19.58
N ASP A 19 13.73 13.89 20.55
CA ASP A 19 15.18 14.08 20.55
C ASP A 19 15.90 12.74 20.43
N THR A 20 15.43 11.68 21.06
CA THR A 20 16.01 10.34 20.92
C THR A 20 15.71 9.73 19.54
N TYR A 21 14.62 10.11 18.88
CA TYR A 21 14.25 9.64 17.53
C TYR A 21 15.03 10.41 16.44
N GLN A 22 15.22 11.72 16.61
CA GLN A 22 15.93 12.59 15.66
C GLN A 22 17.45 12.63 15.92
N LEU A 23 17.90 12.69 17.18
CA LEU A 23 19.31 12.81 17.60
C LEU A 23 20.03 11.48 17.85
N LYS A 24 19.35 10.33 17.81
CA LYS A 24 20.08 9.04 17.65
C LYS A 24 20.67 8.88 16.26
N SER A 25 20.18 9.67 15.30
CA SER A 25 20.86 9.84 14.04
C SER A 25 21.95 10.88 14.30
N LEU A 26 23.17 10.38 14.39
CA LEU A 26 24.38 11.17 14.30
C LEU A 26 24.58 11.64 12.83
N ASP A 27 23.47 11.76 12.11
CA ASP A 27 23.37 11.70 10.67
C ASP A 27 22.98 13.08 10.16
N GLY A 28 23.62 13.52 9.07
CA GLY A 28 23.13 14.69 8.35
C GLY A 28 21.81 14.33 7.69
N PHE A 29 20.74 15.02 8.10
CA PHE A 29 19.38 14.75 7.64
C PHE A 29 18.93 15.84 6.66
N LEU A 30 18.60 15.42 5.45
CA LEU A 30 18.21 16.29 4.34
C LEU A 30 16.73 16.03 4.01
N GLU A 31 15.85 16.92 4.49
CA GLU A 31 14.40 16.84 4.22
C GLU A 31 13.91 17.75 3.09
N TYR A 32 14.80 18.61 2.57
CA TYR A 32 14.43 19.66 1.62
C TYR A 32 14.82 19.27 0.18
N GLY A 33 13.93 19.51 -0.78
CA GLY A 33 14.17 19.31 -2.21
C GLY A 33 13.87 17.91 -2.74
N ASN A 34 13.95 17.75 -4.06
CA ASN A 34 13.90 16.44 -4.70
C ASN A 34 15.31 15.85 -4.69
N LEU A 35 15.42 14.53 -4.54
CA LEU A 35 16.72 13.86 -4.60
C LEU A 35 17.45 14.13 -5.93
N GLU A 36 16.68 14.32 -7.00
CA GLU A 36 17.18 14.66 -8.34
C GLU A 36 17.91 16.01 -8.40
N ASP A 37 17.73 16.87 -7.39
CA ASP A 37 18.40 18.16 -7.27
C ASP A 37 19.82 18.02 -6.70
N TYR A 38 20.22 16.82 -6.25
CA TYR A 38 21.53 16.59 -5.65
C TYR A 38 22.42 15.70 -6.53
N MET A 39 23.71 15.97 -6.48
CA MET A 39 24.71 15.17 -7.18
C MET A 39 25.91 14.83 -6.29
N ILE A 40 26.61 13.76 -6.65
CA ILE A 40 27.83 13.34 -5.98
C ILE A 40 29.03 13.87 -6.77
N VAL A 41 29.87 14.67 -6.13
CA VAL A 41 31.09 15.24 -6.72
C VAL A 41 32.31 14.76 -5.95
N ARG A 42 33.32 14.26 -6.67
CA ARG A 42 34.62 13.90 -6.07
C ARG A 42 35.53 15.14 -6.05
N LYS A 43 35.96 15.55 -4.85
CA LYS A 43 36.98 16.58 -4.62
C LYS A 43 38.28 15.94 -4.11
N LYS A 44 39.29 16.75 -3.78
CA LYS A 44 40.64 16.28 -3.38
C LYS A 44 40.63 15.52 -2.04
N ASP A 45 39.70 15.86 -1.17
CA ASP A 45 39.57 15.44 0.22
C ASP A 45 38.40 14.48 0.48
N GLY A 46 37.57 14.19 -0.53
CA GLY A 46 36.51 13.20 -0.41
C GLY A 46 35.40 13.32 -1.47
N LEU A 47 34.31 12.61 -1.24
CA LEU A 47 33.06 12.72 -2.00
C LEU A 47 32.15 13.73 -1.32
N TYR A 48 31.51 14.60 -2.08
CA TYR A 48 30.56 15.59 -1.58
C TYR A 48 29.19 15.33 -2.18
N LEU A 49 28.15 15.41 -1.35
CA LEU A 49 26.80 15.64 -1.82
C LEU A 49 26.63 17.14 -2.02
N THR A 50 26.23 17.59 -3.19
CA THR A 50 26.02 19.02 -3.48
C THR A 50 24.71 19.20 -4.20
N ASP A 51 24.10 20.36 -4.01
CA ASP A 51 23.03 20.83 -4.88
C ASP A 51 23.56 20.94 -6.33
N ALA A 52 22.77 20.50 -7.29
CA ALA A 52 23.04 20.60 -8.71
C ALA A 52 22.96 22.06 -9.19
N ASP A 53 22.23 22.92 -8.47
CA ASP A 53 22.24 24.36 -8.66
C ASP A 53 23.33 25.02 -7.78
N GLU A 54 24.33 25.62 -8.44
CA GLU A 54 25.46 26.29 -7.79
C GLU A 54 25.05 27.52 -6.95
N GLU A 55 23.91 28.16 -7.23
CA GLU A 55 23.42 29.27 -6.39
C GLU A 55 22.71 28.75 -5.14
N ALA A 56 21.92 27.68 -5.26
CA ALA A 56 21.29 27.02 -4.12
C ALA A 56 22.34 26.44 -3.16
N ALA A 57 23.42 25.84 -3.69
CA ALA A 57 24.55 25.34 -2.91
C ALA A 57 25.20 26.41 -1.99
N LYS A 58 25.12 27.71 -2.35
CA LYS A 58 25.68 28.82 -1.54
C LYS A 58 24.78 29.23 -0.38
N ILE A 59 23.48 28.95 -0.46
CA ILE A 59 22.49 29.30 0.57
C ILE A 59 22.65 28.41 1.80
N TRP A 60 22.93 27.12 1.59
CA TRP A 60 23.07 26.12 2.65
C TRP A 60 24.36 26.26 3.47
N GLY A 61 25.29 27.11 3.02
CA GLY A 61 26.57 27.48 3.63
C GLY A 61 26.58 27.91 5.11
N GLN A 62 25.42 28.04 5.77
CA GLN A 62 25.27 28.71 7.06
C GLN A 62 25.05 27.78 8.26
N PHE A 63 24.92 26.46 8.07
CA PHE A 63 24.66 25.50 9.16
C PHE A 63 25.89 24.63 9.46
N GLU A 64 26.33 24.58 10.73
CA GLU A 64 27.54 23.85 11.16
C GLU A 64 27.46 22.31 10.98
N ASN A 65 26.24 21.77 10.84
CA ASN A 65 25.98 20.33 10.66
C ASN A 65 25.38 19.99 9.29
N ASP A 66 25.62 20.81 8.27
CA ASP A 66 25.13 20.56 6.91
C ASP A 66 25.82 19.34 6.26
N PRO A 67 25.09 18.26 5.91
CA PRO A 67 25.64 17.12 5.17
C PRO A 67 26.24 17.50 3.81
N LEU A 68 25.85 18.62 3.21
CA LEU A 68 26.36 19.03 1.89
C LEU A 68 27.78 19.60 1.92
N GLN A 69 28.27 20.00 3.10
CA GLN A 69 29.55 20.72 3.24
C GLN A 69 30.71 19.84 3.72
N LYS A 70 30.45 18.60 4.13
CA LYS A 70 31.48 17.69 4.65
C LYS A 70 31.87 16.63 3.60
N PRO A 71 33.15 16.28 3.50
CA PRO A 71 33.58 15.16 2.65
C PRO A 71 33.14 13.82 3.26
N TYR A 72 32.79 12.89 2.38
CA TYR A 72 32.52 11.50 2.69
C TYR A 72 33.56 10.59 2.03
N ASP A 73 34.02 9.57 2.73
CA ASP A 73 34.89 8.54 2.17
C ASP A 73 34.13 7.60 1.21
N GLN A 74 32.87 7.30 1.57
CA GLN A 74 32.00 6.37 0.85
C GLN A 74 30.56 6.87 0.86
N ILE A 75 29.86 6.66 -0.26
CA ILE A 75 28.43 6.95 -0.39
C ILE A 75 27.72 5.68 -0.85
N ILE A 76 26.75 5.22 -0.05
CA ILE A 76 25.93 4.03 -0.34
C ILE A 76 24.53 4.50 -0.73
N ARG A 77 24.10 4.18 -1.95
CA ARG A 77 22.78 4.56 -2.46
C ARG A 77 21.74 3.52 -2.05
N CYS A 78 20.87 3.88 -1.11
CA CYS A 78 19.76 3.03 -0.65
C CYS A 78 18.41 3.49 -1.23
N LEU A 79 18.38 3.84 -2.52
CA LEU A 79 17.22 4.47 -3.21
C LEU A 79 16.14 3.47 -3.65
N GLY A 80 16.23 2.23 -3.18
CA GLY A 80 15.34 1.14 -3.54
C GLY A 80 15.67 0.48 -4.89
N PHE A 81 14.71 -0.27 -5.41
CA PHE A 81 14.86 -1.13 -6.57
C PHE A 81 13.77 -0.84 -7.61
N ARG A 82 14.07 -1.16 -8.88
CA ARG A 82 13.09 -1.24 -9.97
C ARG A 82 12.97 -2.68 -10.42
N PHE A 83 11.76 -3.07 -10.83
CA PHE A 83 11.52 -4.40 -11.37
C PHE A 83 12.28 -4.60 -12.69
N ASP A 84 13.12 -5.63 -12.74
CA ASP A 84 13.89 -5.97 -13.94
C ASP A 84 13.01 -6.77 -14.92
N THR A 85 12.78 -6.19 -16.09
CA THR A 85 11.96 -6.80 -17.15
C THR A 85 12.79 -7.56 -18.18
N SER A 86 14.12 -7.65 -18.01
CA SER A 86 15.04 -8.26 -18.99
C SER A 86 14.79 -9.74 -19.27
N ILE A 87 14.12 -10.44 -18.35
CA ILE A 87 13.75 -11.85 -18.51
C ILE A 87 12.60 -12.06 -19.51
N PHE A 88 11.85 -11.01 -19.86
CA PHE A 88 10.74 -11.08 -20.79
C PHE A 88 11.19 -10.69 -22.20
N SER A 89 10.72 -11.42 -23.21
CA SER A 89 11.08 -11.15 -24.62
C SER A 89 10.59 -9.79 -25.10
N ASN A 90 9.50 -9.29 -24.51
CA ASN A 90 8.98 -7.94 -24.71
C ASN A 90 9.20 -7.15 -23.43
N GLN A 91 9.62 -5.89 -23.55
CA GLN A 91 9.70 -5.00 -22.39
C GLN A 91 8.29 -4.81 -21.82
N LEU A 92 8.08 -5.27 -20.59
CA LEU A 92 6.87 -4.93 -19.84
C LEU A 92 6.89 -3.43 -19.54
N SER A 93 5.79 -2.75 -19.88
CA SER A 93 5.55 -1.38 -19.48
C SER A 93 5.65 -1.24 -17.96
N GLY A 94 6.32 -0.18 -17.51
CA GLY A 94 6.52 0.07 -16.09
C GLY A 94 5.37 0.88 -15.49
N GLY A 95 4.69 0.33 -14.48
CA GLY A 95 3.79 1.07 -13.60
C GLY A 95 4.57 1.93 -12.59
N TYR A 96 3.96 3.04 -12.16
CA TYR A 96 4.51 3.99 -11.17
C TYR A 96 5.97 4.41 -11.43
N LYS A 97 6.18 5.35 -12.36
CA LYS A 97 7.52 5.83 -12.76
C LYS A 97 8.52 4.70 -13.11
N GLY A 98 8.02 3.56 -13.60
CA GLY A 98 8.85 2.41 -13.95
C GLY A 98 9.40 1.60 -12.77
N LYS A 99 8.85 1.77 -11.56
CA LYS A 99 9.29 1.00 -10.38
C LYS A 99 8.78 -0.44 -10.40
N TYR A 100 7.55 -0.65 -10.86
CA TYR A 100 6.85 -1.93 -10.85
C TYR A 100 6.39 -2.30 -12.26
N PRO A 101 6.06 -3.58 -12.56
CA PRO A 101 5.40 -3.93 -13.81
C PRO A 101 3.96 -3.40 -13.82
N LEU A 102 3.47 -3.03 -15.01
CA LEU A 102 2.08 -2.64 -15.21
C LEU A 102 1.19 -3.88 -15.33
N ILE A 103 0.29 -4.05 -14.37
CA ILE A 103 -0.60 -5.22 -14.26
C ILE A 103 -2.06 -4.81 -14.11
N THR A 104 -2.96 -5.71 -14.48
CA THR A 104 -4.40 -5.60 -14.30
C THR A 104 -4.82 -5.95 -12.87
N PRO A 105 -6.04 -5.62 -12.44
CA PRO A 105 -6.52 -5.95 -11.09
C PRO A 105 -6.61 -7.45 -10.75
N ASP A 106 -6.61 -8.33 -11.75
CA ASP A 106 -6.48 -9.78 -11.59
C ASP A 106 -5.02 -10.26 -11.64
N TYR A 107 -4.08 -9.33 -11.46
CA TYR A 107 -2.63 -9.53 -11.39
C TYR A 107 -1.98 -10.06 -12.68
N GLN A 108 -2.66 -9.94 -13.81
CA GLN A 108 -2.10 -10.30 -15.11
C GLN A 108 -1.25 -9.16 -15.67
N SER A 109 -0.21 -9.50 -16.43
CA SER A 109 0.49 -8.52 -17.26
C SER A 109 -0.49 -7.88 -18.25
N THR A 110 -0.41 -6.56 -18.39
CA THR A 110 -1.17 -5.80 -19.40
C THR A 110 -0.68 -6.05 -20.83
N GLU A 111 0.55 -6.53 -20.98
CA GLU A 111 1.24 -6.66 -22.29
C GLU A 111 1.37 -8.12 -22.75
N ILE A 112 1.50 -9.07 -21.80
CA ILE A 112 1.73 -10.49 -22.12
C ILE A 112 0.59 -11.33 -21.54
N PRO A 113 -0.39 -11.73 -22.36
CA PRO A 113 -1.47 -12.60 -21.94
C PRO A 113 -0.95 -13.91 -21.35
N GLY A 114 -1.58 -14.36 -20.27
CA GLY A 114 -1.21 -15.60 -19.55
C GLY A 114 -0.04 -15.46 -18.58
N ILE A 115 0.62 -14.30 -18.51
CA ILE A 115 1.65 -14.01 -17.50
C ILE A 115 1.02 -13.29 -16.32
N TYR A 116 1.22 -13.82 -15.12
CA TYR A 116 0.74 -13.22 -13.87
C TYR A 116 1.92 -12.86 -12.97
N ILE A 117 1.77 -11.77 -12.24
CA ILE A 117 2.82 -11.24 -11.36
C ILE A 117 2.41 -11.47 -9.90
N VAL A 118 3.36 -11.85 -9.05
CA VAL A 118 3.14 -12.16 -7.63
C VAL A 118 4.22 -11.50 -6.77
N GLY A 119 3.96 -11.40 -5.47
CA GLY A 119 4.94 -10.89 -4.51
C GLY A 119 4.99 -9.36 -4.49
N THR A 120 6.12 -8.78 -4.06
CA THR A 120 6.27 -7.32 -3.95
C THR A 120 6.08 -6.58 -5.28
N ALA A 121 6.20 -7.27 -6.42
CA ALA A 121 5.98 -6.70 -7.74
C ALA A 121 4.50 -6.33 -8.00
N THR A 122 3.55 -6.94 -7.29
CA THR A 122 2.12 -6.55 -7.38
C THR A 122 1.82 -5.25 -6.65
N HIS A 123 2.81 -4.68 -5.94
CA HIS A 123 2.64 -3.42 -5.24
C HIS A 123 2.38 -2.24 -6.20
N SER A 124 2.45 -2.44 -7.52
CA SER A 124 1.96 -1.49 -8.52
C SER A 124 0.49 -1.10 -8.31
N LEU A 125 -0.35 -2.02 -7.84
CA LEU A 125 -1.79 -1.79 -7.67
C LEU A 125 -2.11 -0.94 -6.43
N ASP A 126 -1.27 -1.04 -5.39
CA ASP A 126 -1.52 -0.44 -4.07
C ASP A 126 -0.36 0.42 -3.56
N HIS A 127 0.50 0.90 -4.44
CA HIS A 127 1.67 1.69 -4.05
C HIS A 127 1.25 2.96 -3.29
N ARG A 128 1.84 3.16 -2.10
CA ARG A 128 1.48 4.23 -1.14
C ARG A 128 0.01 4.20 -0.69
N LYS A 129 -0.68 3.10 -0.94
CA LYS A 129 -2.05 2.88 -0.50
C LYS A 129 -2.10 1.81 0.57
N SER A 130 -1.55 0.62 0.33
CA SER A 130 -1.69 -0.52 1.24
C SER A 130 -0.36 -1.28 1.46
N ALA A 131 -0.41 -2.43 2.15
CA ALA A 131 0.79 -3.14 2.60
C ALA A 131 1.40 -4.11 1.55
N GLY A 132 1.02 -4.04 0.28
CA GLY A 132 1.48 -4.94 -0.80
C GLY A 132 3.00 -4.91 -1.04
N GLY A 133 3.70 -3.88 -0.56
CA GLY A 133 5.16 -3.80 -0.61
C GLY A 133 5.88 -4.76 0.35
N PHE A 134 5.18 -5.36 1.30
CA PHE A 134 5.74 -6.23 2.35
C PHE A 134 5.03 -7.58 2.43
N ILE A 135 5.69 -8.58 3.02
CA ILE A 135 5.16 -9.94 3.15
C ILE A 135 3.78 -9.98 3.81
N HIS A 136 3.50 -9.05 4.73
CA HIS A 136 2.21 -8.96 5.38
C HIS A 136 1.07 -8.64 4.41
N GLY A 137 1.30 -7.87 3.34
CA GLY A 137 0.32 -7.57 2.31
C GLY A 137 0.34 -8.52 1.12
N PHE A 138 1.48 -8.65 0.42
CA PHE A 138 1.50 -9.38 -0.86
C PHE A 138 1.14 -10.86 -0.75
N ARG A 139 1.25 -11.47 0.45
CA ARG A 139 0.76 -12.85 0.69
C ARG A 139 -0.74 -12.97 0.42
N TYR A 140 -1.52 -11.92 0.66
CA TYR A 140 -2.96 -11.90 0.38
C TYR A 140 -3.22 -11.64 -1.10
N SER A 141 -2.42 -10.81 -1.78
CA SER A 141 -2.46 -10.69 -3.25
C SER A 141 -2.18 -12.03 -3.93
N ALA A 142 -1.17 -12.77 -3.44
CA ALA A 142 -0.86 -14.12 -3.94
C ALA A 142 -2.02 -15.10 -3.69
N ARG A 143 -2.67 -15.05 -2.53
CA ARG A 143 -3.88 -15.85 -2.24
C ARG A 143 -5.06 -15.49 -3.14
N ALA A 144 -5.29 -14.20 -3.38
CA ALA A 144 -6.35 -13.73 -4.27
C ALA A 144 -6.09 -14.20 -5.70
N LEU A 145 -4.86 -14.03 -6.21
CA LEU A 145 -4.45 -14.55 -7.52
C LEU A 145 -4.66 -16.06 -7.61
N ASN A 146 -4.27 -16.83 -6.59
CA ASN A 146 -4.51 -18.28 -6.59
C ASN A 146 -5.99 -18.62 -6.77
N LYS A 147 -6.89 -17.95 -6.04
CA LYS A 147 -8.35 -18.16 -6.18
C LYS A 147 -8.86 -17.77 -7.58
N ILE A 148 -8.36 -16.69 -8.15
CA ILE A 148 -8.69 -16.27 -9.53
C ILE A 148 -8.28 -17.36 -10.54
N LEU A 149 -7.05 -17.88 -10.42
CA LEU A 149 -6.52 -18.88 -11.34
C LEU A 149 -7.21 -20.24 -11.17
N SER A 150 -7.55 -20.62 -9.94
CA SER A 150 -8.35 -21.81 -9.60
C SER A 150 -9.67 -21.82 -10.37
N TRP A 151 -10.42 -20.72 -10.35
CA TRP A 151 -11.64 -20.63 -11.15
C TRP A 151 -11.34 -20.65 -12.65
N ARG A 152 -10.42 -19.77 -13.10
CA ARG A 152 -10.14 -19.54 -14.52
C ARG A 152 -9.66 -20.79 -15.27
N TYR A 153 -8.84 -21.62 -14.63
CA TYR A 153 -8.17 -22.75 -15.31
C TYR A 153 -8.61 -24.13 -14.78
N HIS A 154 -9.22 -24.20 -13.60
CA HIS A 154 -9.60 -25.46 -12.97
C HIS A 154 -11.09 -25.56 -12.65
N GLY A 155 -11.88 -24.50 -12.83
CA GLY A 155 -13.31 -24.48 -12.53
C GLY A 155 -13.61 -24.57 -11.03
N GLU A 156 -12.62 -24.32 -10.18
CA GLU A 156 -12.76 -24.29 -8.73
C GLU A 156 -13.31 -22.93 -8.31
N THR A 157 -14.54 -22.88 -7.80
CA THR A 157 -15.18 -21.61 -7.42
C THR A 157 -14.48 -20.94 -6.24
N TRP A 158 -14.70 -19.63 -6.11
CA TRP A 158 -14.13 -18.89 -4.98
C TRP A 158 -14.61 -19.48 -3.65
N PRO A 159 -13.69 -19.76 -2.69
CA PRO A 159 -14.08 -20.33 -1.40
C PRO A 159 -15.12 -19.46 -0.69
N LYS A 160 -16.23 -20.09 -0.27
CA LYS A 160 -17.33 -19.41 0.41
C LYS A 160 -17.82 -20.18 1.62
N GLN A 161 -18.37 -19.44 2.57
CA GLN A 161 -19.09 -20.00 3.72
C GLN A 161 -20.56 -19.57 3.65
N THR A 162 -21.48 -20.50 3.85
CA THR A 162 -22.92 -20.23 3.81
C THR A 162 -23.51 -20.30 5.21
N TYR A 163 -24.33 -19.32 5.57
CA TYR A 163 -25.00 -19.25 6.86
C TYR A 163 -26.45 -18.82 6.72
N SER A 164 -27.27 -19.09 7.74
CA SER A 164 -28.61 -18.48 7.85
C SER A 164 -28.50 -16.98 8.09
N VAL A 165 -29.45 -16.20 7.57
CA VAL A 165 -29.51 -14.73 7.72
C VAL A 165 -29.47 -14.26 9.18
N SER A 166 -29.96 -15.07 10.12
CA SER A 166 -29.89 -14.78 11.55
C SER A 166 -28.46 -14.66 12.09
N ASN A 167 -27.48 -15.24 11.40
CA ASN A 167 -26.06 -15.18 11.75
C ASN A 167 -25.31 -14.03 11.07
N LEU A 168 -25.98 -13.19 10.28
CA LEU A 168 -25.31 -12.14 9.49
C LEU A 168 -24.47 -11.21 10.39
N LEU A 169 -25.08 -10.70 11.46
CA LEU A 169 -24.41 -9.81 12.40
C LEU A 169 -23.23 -10.49 13.14
N PRO A 170 -23.43 -11.62 13.86
CA PRO A 170 -22.33 -12.23 14.61
C PRO A 170 -21.17 -12.70 13.72
N VAL A 171 -21.45 -13.22 12.51
CA VAL A 171 -20.39 -13.62 11.56
C VAL A 171 -19.64 -12.39 11.06
N THR A 172 -20.33 -11.32 10.69
CA THR A 172 -19.70 -10.09 10.19
C THR A 172 -18.85 -9.42 11.28
N VAL A 173 -19.37 -9.30 12.50
CA VAL A 173 -18.62 -8.70 13.63
C VAL A 173 -17.38 -9.54 13.96
N LYS A 174 -17.51 -10.87 14.04
CA LYS A 174 -16.35 -11.74 14.23
C LYS A 174 -15.31 -11.50 13.14
N ARG A 175 -15.75 -11.44 11.89
CA ARG A 175 -14.85 -11.26 10.76
C ARG A 175 -14.14 -9.92 10.81
N ILE A 176 -14.81 -8.81 11.08
CA ILE A 176 -14.19 -7.48 11.24
C ILE A 176 -13.05 -7.50 12.27
N ASN A 177 -13.19 -8.26 13.36
CA ASN A 177 -12.17 -8.35 14.41
C ASN A 177 -10.98 -9.27 14.07
N GLU A 178 -11.16 -10.22 13.14
CA GLU A 178 -10.16 -11.27 12.85
C GLU A 178 -9.58 -11.18 11.42
N ALA A 179 -10.14 -10.34 10.55
CA ALA A 179 -9.82 -10.28 9.12
C ALA A 179 -8.47 -9.61 8.82
N SER A 180 -7.40 -10.38 8.98
CA SER A 180 -6.03 -9.93 8.66
C SER A 180 -5.82 -9.55 7.18
N GLY A 181 -6.58 -10.14 6.25
CA GLY A 181 -6.47 -9.87 4.81
C GLY A 181 -6.87 -8.45 4.43
N ILE A 182 -8.14 -8.08 4.68
CA ILE A 182 -8.64 -6.72 4.41
C ILE A 182 -8.00 -5.66 5.33
N TYR A 183 -7.44 -6.06 6.48
CA TYR A 183 -6.66 -5.16 7.33
C TYR A 183 -5.32 -4.78 6.72
N GLN A 184 -4.58 -5.77 6.20
CA GLN A 184 -3.27 -5.52 5.59
C GLN A 184 -3.40 -4.95 4.17
N MET A 185 -4.44 -5.36 3.44
CA MET A 185 -4.73 -4.94 2.07
C MET A 185 -5.95 -4.01 2.01
N PHE A 186 -6.06 -3.09 2.96
CA PHE A 186 -7.14 -2.11 3.04
C PHE A 186 -7.26 -1.30 1.74
N GLY A 187 -8.50 -1.00 1.33
CA GLY A 187 -8.81 -0.36 0.06
C GLY A 187 -8.40 -1.14 -1.20
N GLN A 188 -7.95 -2.40 -1.08
CA GLN A 188 -7.53 -3.25 -2.21
C GLN A 188 -8.25 -4.60 -2.22
N LEU A 189 -8.37 -5.22 -1.05
CA LEU A 189 -9.15 -6.43 -0.83
C LEU A 189 -10.37 -6.11 0.04
N VAL A 190 -11.48 -6.75 -0.28
CA VAL A 190 -12.75 -6.66 0.43
C VAL A 190 -13.30 -8.05 0.67
N ASP A 191 -14.12 -8.20 1.70
CA ASP A 191 -14.98 -9.36 1.84
C ASP A 191 -16.34 -9.05 1.17
N VAL A 192 -16.96 -10.06 0.56
CA VAL A 192 -18.23 -9.92 -0.15
C VAL A 192 -19.27 -10.83 0.47
N ILE A 193 -20.46 -10.30 0.73
CA ILE A 193 -21.60 -11.05 1.27
C ILE A 193 -22.72 -11.00 0.25
N LEU A 194 -23.10 -12.16 -0.29
CA LEU A 194 -24.28 -12.28 -1.13
C LEU A 194 -25.48 -12.71 -0.29
N LEU A 195 -26.49 -11.86 -0.23
CA LEU A 195 -27.71 -12.05 0.56
C LEU A 195 -28.81 -12.67 -0.31
N SER A 196 -29.43 -13.73 0.22
CA SER A 196 -30.68 -14.31 -0.26
C SER A 196 -31.77 -14.11 0.81
N SER A 197 -33.00 -14.61 0.58
CA SER A 197 -34.12 -14.42 1.51
C SER A 197 -33.90 -15.05 2.90
N GLU A 198 -33.24 -16.21 2.97
CA GLU A 198 -33.09 -16.99 4.22
C GLU A 198 -31.63 -17.24 4.64
N SER A 199 -30.68 -16.95 3.74
CA SER A 199 -29.27 -17.27 3.91
C SER A 199 -28.38 -16.22 3.26
N PHE A 200 -27.09 -16.28 3.58
CA PHE A 200 -26.07 -15.52 2.90
C PHE A 200 -24.81 -16.35 2.64
N GLU A 201 -24.07 -15.96 1.63
CA GLU A 201 -22.78 -16.52 1.25
C GLU A 201 -21.69 -15.49 1.50
N TYR A 202 -20.64 -15.88 2.21
CA TYR A 202 -19.54 -15.03 2.62
C TYR A 202 -18.27 -15.39 1.85
N PHE A 203 -17.69 -14.42 1.16
CA PHE A 203 -16.50 -14.55 0.34
C PHE A 203 -15.40 -13.68 0.90
N GLU A 204 -14.24 -14.28 1.16
CA GLU A 204 -13.13 -13.58 1.78
C GLU A 204 -12.08 -13.10 0.75
N GLU A 205 -11.56 -11.89 0.97
CA GLU A 205 -10.36 -11.32 0.34
C GLU A 205 -10.45 -11.18 -1.19
N PHE A 206 -11.55 -10.64 -1.68
CA PHE A 206 -11.79 -10.38 -3.10
C PHE A 206 -11.20 -9.03 -3.55
N PRO A 207 -10.55 -8.94 -4.73
CA PRO A 207 -10.02 -7.66 -5.23
C PRO A 207 -11.13 -6.65 -5.54
N VAL A 208 -11.14 -5.51 -4.86
CA VAL A 208 -12.24 -4.52 -4.96
C VAL A 208 -12.44 -4.01 -6.38
N ASN A 209 -11.35 -3.85 -7.14
CA ASN A 209 -11.36 -3.38 -8.52
C ASN A 209 -11.97 -4.38 -9.52
N LEU A 210 -12.29 -5.60 -9.09
CA LEU A 210 -12.97 -6.63 -9.88
C LEU A 210 -14.44 -6.84 -9.49
N ILE A 211 -15.01 -5.99 -8.61
CA ILE A 211 -16.34 -6.24 -8.03
C ILE A 211 -17.46 -6.28 -9.08
N GLN A 212 -17.31 -5.51 -10.16
CA GLN A 212 -18.25 -5.51 -11.30
C GLN A 212 -18.19 -6.78 -12.16
N GLU A 213 -17.18 -7.62 -11.93
CA GLU A 213 -16.93 -8.88 -12.64
C GLU A 213 -16.96 -10.05 -11.66
N PHE A 214 -17.60 -9.88 -10.49
CA PHE A 214 -17.57 -10.83 -9.39
C PHE A 214 -18.00 -12.24 -9.84
N ASP A 215 -19.11 -12.36 -10.56
CA ASP A 215 -19.62 -13.64 -11.08
C ASP A 215 -18.63 -14.32 -12.03
N LYS A 216 -18.02 -13.55 -12.93
CA LYS A 216 -17.02 -14.04 -13.90
C LYS A 216 -15.73 -14.49 -13.22
N ILE A 217 -15.32 -13.84 -12.13
CA ILE A 217 -14.08 -14.13 -11.42
C ILE A 217 -14.24 -15.24 -10.38
N THR A 218 -15.44 -15.40 -9.81
CA THR A 218 -15.69 -16.39 -8.74
C THR A 218 -16.39 -17.66 -9.22
N GLY A 219 -17.08 -17.59 -10.37
CA GLY A 219 -17.98 -18.65 -10.83
C GLY A 219 -19.34 -18.66 -10.13
N GLU A 220 -19.65 -17.63 -9.35
CA GLU A 220 -20.85 -17.58 -8.52
C GLU A 220 -21.95 -16.72 -9.13
N SER A 221 -23.18 -17.26 -9.10
CA SER A 221 -24.33 -16.49 -9.58
C SER A 221 -24.72 -15.41 -8.57
N ILE A 222 -24.75 -14.17 -9.06
CA ILE A 222 -25.21 -12.97 -8.36
C ILE A 222 -26.68 -12.64 -8.63
N SER A 223 -27.36 -13.43 -9.47
CA SER A 223 -28.75 -13.17 -9.86
C SER A 223 -29.70 -13.30 -8.67
N ASN A 224 -30.64 -12.35 -8.53
CA ASN A 224 -31.65 -12.30 -7.45
C ASN A 224 -31.07 -12.25 -6.04
N LYS A 225 -29.82 -11.80 -5.88
CA LYS A 225 -29.18 -11.59 -4.58
C LYS A 225 -28.91 -10.10 -4.40
N SER A 226 -28.86 -9.63 -3.15
CA SER A 226 -28.25 -8.34 -2.82
C SER A 226 -26.81 -8.57 -2.37
N MET A 227 -25.97 -7.53 -2.45
CA MET A 227 -24.55 -7.64 -2.10
C MET A 227 -24.19 -6.64 -1.00
N ILE A 228 -23.49 -7.10 0.03
CA ILE A 228 -22.74 -6.24 0.94
C ILE A 228 -21.25 -6.43 0.61
N VAL A 229 -20.53 -5.32 0.48
CA VAL A 229 -19.07 -5.31 0.38
C VAL A 229 -18.50 -4.72 1.66
N LEU A 230 -17.68 -5.50 2.36
CA LEU A 230 -17.01 -5.10 3.59
C LEU A 230 -15.54 -4.82 3.29
N GLY A 231 -15.13 -3.57 3.49
CA GLY A 231 -13.75 -3.12 3.41
C GLY A 231 -13.26 -2.52 4.72
N LEU A 232 -11.94 -2.33 4.82
CA LEU A 232 -11.33 -1.42 5.78
C LEU A 232 -10.76 -0.23 5.01
N GLU A 233 -11.01 0.98 5.52
CA GLU A 233 -10.63 2.23 4.86
C GLU A 233 -10.21 3.28 5.90
N TYR A 234 -9.35 4.21 5.47
CA TYR A 234 -9.07 5.44 6.21
C TYR A 234 -10.03 6.53 5.75
N GLY A 235 -10.33 7.49 6.62
CA GLY A 235 -11.09 8.67 6.21
C GLY A 235 -10.29 9.54 5.23
N GLU A 236 -10.98 10.34 4.42
CA GLU A 236 -10.39 11.11 3.30
C GLU A 236 -9.22 12.02 3.72
N ASP A 237 -9.21 12.50 4.97
CA ASP A 237 -8.21 13.43 5.49
C ASP A 237 -7.20 12.77 6.45
N TYR A 238 -7.04 11.44 6.42
CA TYR A 238 -6.14 10.76 7.37
C TYR A 238 -4.65 10.89 7.01
N HIS A 239 -4.31 10.98 5.72
CA HIS A 239 -2.93 11.01 5.25
C HIS A 239 -2.74 12.02 4.12
N GLY A 240 -1.70 12.86 4.25
CA GLY A 240 -1.32 13.85 3.24
C GLY A 240 -0.11 14.66 3.71
N PRO A 241 0.57 15.42 2.82
CA PRO A 241 1.72 16.24 3.18
C PRO A 241 1.43 17.30 4.26
N SER A 242 0.15 17.66 4.43
CA SER A 242 -0.36 18.64 5.40
C SER A 242 -1.07 18.03 6.61
N GLU A 243 -1.27 16.71 6.63
CA GLU A 243 -2.15 16.08 7.61
C GLU A 243 -1.36 15.55 8.81
N ASP A 244 -1.73 16.02 10.00
CA ASP A 244 -1.19 15.50 11.25
C ASP A 244 -1.83 14.13 11.56
N VAL A 245 -1.06 13.08 11.27
CA VAL A 245 -1.46 11.70 11.57
C VAL A 245 -1.61 11.42 13.07
N PHE A 246 -1.13 12.30 13.96
CA PHE A 246 -1.24 12.20 15.41
C PHE A 246 -2.34 13.06 16.02
N ARG A 247 -3.18 13.74 15.21
CA ARG A 247 -4.28 14.56 15.73
C ARG A 247 -5.21 13.79 16.69
N GLU A 248 -5.61 14.44 17.78
CA GLU A 248 -6.39 13.80 18.86
C GLU A 248 -7.76 13.28 18.38
N ASP A 249 -8.34 13.91 17.37
CA ASP A 249 -9.65 13.59 16.79
C ASP A 249 -9.59 12.54 15.66
N ARG A 250 -8.42 11.93 15.41
CA ARG A 250 -8.27 10.93 14.33
C ARG A 250 -9.11 9.66 14.54
N ALA A 251 -9.46 9.32 15.78
CA ALA A 251 -10.21 8.11 16.11
C ALA A 251 -11.42 8.43 16.98
N ALA A 252 -12.60 7.99 16.55
CA ALA A 252 -13.79 8.08 17.37
C ALA A 252 -13.87 6.88 18.33
N THR A 253 -13.91 7.14 19.62
CA THR A 253 -14.00 6.09 20.66
C THR A 253 -15.43 5.70 21.00
N GLU A 254 -16.42 6.49 20.60
CA GLU A 254 -17.84 6.22 20.83
C GLU A 254 -18.55 5.76 19.53
N PRO A 255 -19.34 4.67 19.57
CA PRO A 255 -20.01 4.13 18.38
C PRO A 255 -20.88 5.13 17.61
N LYS A 256 -21.55 6.07 18.30
CA LYS A 256 -22.38 7.10 17.64
C LYS A 256 -21.58 8.06 16.75
N TYR A 257 -20.28 8.15 16.96
CA TYR A 257 -19.37 8.99 16.18
C TYR A 257 -18.45 8.15 15.27
N ALA A 258 -18.72 6.86 15.09
CA ALA A 258 -17.88 5.99 14.27
C ALA A 258 -17.67 6.52 12.83
N HIS A 259 -18.69 7.18 12.26
CA HIS A 259 -18.64 7.84 10.95
C HIS A 259 -17.68 9.04 10.88
N LEU A 260 -17.22 9.56 12.03
CA LEU A 260 -16.22 10.63 12.13
C LEU A 260 -14.81 10.08 12.33
N SER A 261 -14.65 8.75 12.48
CA SER A 261 -13.34 8.13 12.64
C SER A 261 -12.54 8.27 11.35
N ASN A 262 -11.41 8.95 11.42
CA ASN A 262 -10.47 9.05 10.31
C ASN A 262 -9.47 7.88 10.28
N PHE A 263 -9.26 7.22 11.42
CA PHE A 263 -8.42 6.03 11.52
C PHE A 263 -9.05 4.83 10.81
N LEU A 264 -8.26 3.79 10.53
CA LEU A 264 -8.68 2.60 9.79
C LEU A 264 -9.94 1.98 10.44
N HIS A 265 -11.03 1.90 9.69
CA HIS A 265 -12.33 1.47 10.19
C HIS A 265 -13.11 0.64 9.15
N PRO A 266 -14.07 -0.19 9.59
CA PRO A 266 -14.91 -0.97 8.68
C PRO A 266 -15.90 -0.09 7.94
N VAL A 267 -15.97 -0.29 6.62
CA VAL A 267 -16.94 0.35 5.73
C VAL A 267 -17.76 -0.74 5.05
N LEU A 268 -19.08 -0.56 5.06
CA LEU A 268 -20.03 -1.49 4.44
C LEU A 268 -20.75 -0.77 3.30
N TYR A 269 -20.58 -1.28 2.08
CA TYR A 269 -21.35 -0.85 0.92
C TYR A 269 -22.48 -1.84 0.66
N PHE A 270 -23.69 -1.35 0.49
CA PHE A 270 -24.86 -2.18 0.19
C PHE A 270 -25.37 -1.90 -1.22
N TYR A 271 -25.49 -2.98 -2.00
CA TYR A 271 -26.02 -2.96 -3.35
C TYR A 271 -27.28 -3.81 -3.41
N HIS A 272 -28.43 -3.17 -3.67
CA HIS A 272 -29.70 -3.86 -3.90
C HIS A 272 -29.58 -4.88 -5.04
N VAL A 273 -28.92 -4.46 -6.13
CA VAL A 273 -28.52 -5.29 -7.26
C VAL A 273 -27.00 -5.24 -7.36
N PRO A 274 -26.31 -6.39 -7.36
CA PRO A 274 -24.86 -6.45 -7.46
C PRO A 274 -24.35 -5.66 -8.67
N PRO A 275 -23.26 -4.89 -8.51
CA PRO A 275 -22.69 -4.13 -9.61
C PRO A 275 -22.21 -5.10 -10.69
N SER A 276 -22.52 -4.80 -11.95
CA SER A 276 -22.06 -5.58 -13.10
C SER A 276 -21.48 -4.66 -14.17
N LYS A 277 -20.42 -5.12 -14.83
CA LYS A 277 -19.82 -4.39 -15.95
C LYS A 277 -20.74 -4.52 -17.16
N SER A 278 -21.27 -3.38 -17.62
CA SER A 278 -22.05 -3.25 -18.86
C SER A 278 -21.22 -3.61 -20.09
#